data_AF-A0AAD4NSQ6-F1
#
_entry.id   AF-A0AAD4NSQ6-F1
#
_cell.length_a   1.000
_cell.length_b   1.000
_cell.length_c   1.000
_cell.angle_alpha   90.00
_cell.angle_beta   90.00
_cell.angle_gamma   90.00
#
_symmetry.space_group_name_H-M   'P 1'
#
loop_
_entity.id
_entity.type
_entity.pdbx_description
1 polymer ?
#
loop_
_entity_poly.entity_id
_entity_poly.type
_entity_poly.pdbx_seq_one_letter_code
_entity_poly.pdbx_strand_id
1 'polypeptide(L)'
;MSATQTVQILSISTALLASGGIATLSLFDTPMVQSQPASRSLPMIRWLFSRGSHTFPTAAITSASGFVYLAYSAFPSSSINTTSSLIQHAAKGKPGLYLAAAVLSFSIAPVTSFMIPTNFALIQKNEELGGSRSAASAEYREKAGSKERSAHESVDSKDDVSQWKDLSVPQEKTERKSSKAEDKEVNELLDKFGKLNMLRAVAIGSGGIVGLMAALA
;
A
#
# COMPACT_ATOMS: atom_id res chain seq x y z
N MET A 1 2.70 10.41 29.78
CA MET A 1 1.96 10.24 28.51
C MET A 1 0.83 9.26 28.77
N SER A 2 -0.42 9.63 28.50
CA SER A 2 -1.55 8.71 28.67
C SER A 2 -1.60 7.65 27.56
N ALA A 3 -2.30 6.54 27.78
CA ALA A 3 -2.53 5.52 26.74
C ALA A 3 -3.20 6.12 25.50
N THR A 4 -4.17 7.02 25.68
CA THR A 4 -4.84 7.73 24.58
C THR A 4 -3.88 8.61 23.79
N GLN A 5 -2.98 9.34 24.45
CA GLN A 5 -1.96 10.15 23.77
C GLN A 5 -0.99 9.27 22.98
N THR A 6 -0.56 8.14 23.54
CA THR A 6 0.30 7.19 22.81
C THR A 6 -0.39 6.67 21.55
N VAL A 7 -1.67 6.26 21.64
CA VAL A 7 -2.41 5.76 20.47
C VAL A 7 -2.64 6.87 19.44
N GLN A 8 -2.93 8.11 19.85
CA GLN A 8 -3.03 9.26 18.93
C GLN A 8 -1.75 9.42 18.13
N ILE A 9 -0.60 9.52 18.81
CA ILE A 9 0.71 9.71 18.15
C ILE A 9 0.98 8.56 17.17
N LEU A 10 0.80 7.31 17.60
CA LEU A 10 1.09 6.15 16.76
C LEU A 10 0.16 6.06 15.55
N SER A 11 -1.16 6.22 15.72
CA SER A 11 -2.12 6.12 14.63
C SER A 11 -1.94 7.23 13.59
N ILE A 12 -1.78 8.48 14.04
CA ILE A 12 -1.57 9.64 13.16
C ILE A 12 -0.24 9.49 12.42
N SER A 13 0.85 9.23 13.13
CA SER A 13 2.17 9.11 12.52
C SER A 13 2.22 7.96 11.51
N THR A 14 1.62 6.81 11.84
CA THR A 14 1.56 5.65 10.94
C THR A 14 0.79 5.98 9.67
N ALA A 15 -0.37 6.65 9.78
CA ALA A 15 -1.17 7.04 8.62
C ALA A 15 -0.43 8.05 7.71
N LEU A 16 0.19 9.08 8.30
CA LEU A 16 0.91 10.11 7.55
C LEU A 16 2.21 9.58 6.93
N LEU A 17 2.96 8.72 7.63
CA LEU A 17 4.15 8.06 7.07
C LEU A 17 3.77 7.14 5.91
N ALA A 18 2.68 6.36 6.03
CA ALA A 18 2.18 5.55 4.94
C ALA A 18 1.75 6.40 3.74
N SER A 19 1.01 7.50 4.00
CA SER A 19 0.64 8.47 2.96
C SER A 19 1.87 9.01 2.23
N GLY A 20 2.87 9.48 2.98
CA GLY A 20 4.12 10.00 2.42
C GLY A 20 4.86 8.97 1.59
N GLY A 21 5.01 7.73 2.09
CA GLY A 21 5.65 6.64 1.36
C GLY A 21 4.94 6.30 0.04
N ILE A 22 3.60 6.22 0.05
CA ILE A 22 2.81 5.97 -1.16
C ILE A 22 2.90 7.15 -2.14
N ALA A 23 2.89 8.38 -1.63
CA ALA A 23 3.05 9.58 -2.45
C ALA A 23 4.43 9.62 -3.12
N THR A 24 5.51 9.28 -2.39
CA THR A 24 6.87 9.18 -2.93
C THR A 24 6.94 8.17 -4.08
N LEU A 25 6.36 6.98 -3.88
CA LEU A 25 6.29 5.95 -4.94
C LEU A 25 5.64 6.48 -6.22
N SER A 26 4.63 7.34 -6.07
CA SER A 26 3.83 7.83 -7.19
C SER A 26 4.44 9.07 -7.87
N LEU A 27 5.03 9.99 -7.09
CA LEU A 27 5.58 11.25 -7.59
C LEU A 27 7.02 11.15 -8.08
N PHE A 28 7.82 10.24 -7.49
CA PHE A 28 9.24 10.14 -7.79
C PHE A 28 9.61 8.78 -8.37
N ASP A 29 9.25 7.69 -7.68
CA ASP A 29 9.72 6.37 -8.10
C ASP A 29 9.06 5.90 -9.40
N THR A 30 7.76 6.13 -9.58
CA THR A 30 7.05 5.74 -10.81
C THR A 30 7.62 6.45 -12.05
N PRO A 31 7.77 7.80 -12.09
CA PRO A 31 8.43 8.47 -13.21
C PRO A 31 9.88 8.01 -13.45
N MET A 32 10.63 7.78 -12.38
CA MET A 32 12.00 7.28 -12.48
C MET A 32 12.04 5.89 -13.12
N VAL A 33 11.16 4.99 -12.71
CA VAL A 33 11.03 3.63 -13.26
C VAL A 33 10.53 3.66 -14.71
N GLN A 34 9.61 4.56 -15.06
CA GLN A 34 9.13 4.77 -16.43
C GLN A 34 10.22 5.25 -17.40
N SER A 35 11.24 5.94 -16.90
CA SER A 35 12.38 6.38 -17.73
C SER A 35 13.24 5.21 -18.25
N GLN A 36 13.02 3.99 -17.74
CA GLN A 36 13.77 2.79 -18.10
C GLN A 36 12.96 1.91 -19.08
N PRO A 37 13.64 1.11 -19.92
CA PRO A 37 12.95 0.08 -20.71
C PRO A 37 12.23 -0.92 -19.79
N ALA A 38 11.18 -1.57 -20.30
CA ALA A 38 10.37 -2.56 -19.58
C ALA A 38 11.22 -3.65 -18.92
N SER A 39 12.25 -4.12 -19.62
CA SER A 39 13.20 -5.11 -19.10
C SER A 39 13.96 -4.69 -17.84
N ARG A 40 13.97 -3.41 -17.47
CA ARG A 40 14.53 -2.91 -16.19
C ARG A 40 13.45 -2.38 -15.27
N SER A 41 12.42 -1.74 -15.81
CA SER A 41 11.38 -1.11 -15.01
C SER A 41 10.48 -2.13 -14.31
N LEU A 42 10.20 -3.27 -14.95
CA LEU A 42 9.32 -4.31 -14.42
C LEU A 42 9.87 -4.96 -13.13
N PRO A 43 11.13 -5.40 -13.06
CA PRO A 43 11.69 -5.92 -11.81
C PRO A 43 11.74 -4.87 -10.69
N MET A 44 12.04 -3.62 -11.02
CA MET A 44 12.07 -2.51 -10.06
C MET A 44 10.70 -2.28 -9.44
N ILE A 45 9.64 -2.13 -10.26
CA ILE A 45 8.29 -1.93 -9.73
C ILE A 45 7.77 -3.17 -9.01
N ARG A 46 8.14 -4.38 -9.46
CA ARG A 46 7.75 -5.63 -8.81
C ARG A 46 8.33 -5.76 -7.41
N TRP A 47 9.59 -5.32 -7.22
CA TRP A 47 10.25 -5.28 -5.92
C TRP A 47 9.55 -4.29 -4.97
N LEU A 48 9.28 -3.07 -5.45
CA LEU A 48 8.55 -2.05 -4.69
C LEU A 48 7.15 -2.54 -4.30
N PHE A 49 6.42 -3.16 -5.24
CA PHE A 49 5.11 -3.73 -5.01
C PHE A 49 5.14 -4.83 -3.94
N SER A 50 6.12 -5.74 -3.97
CA SER A 50 6.21 -6.85 -2.99
C SER A 50 6.35 -6.34 -1.56
N ARG A 51 7.13 -5.28 -1.36
CA ARG A 51 7.33 -4.66 -0.05
C ARG A 51 6.07 -3.87 0.35
N GLY A 52 5.58 -3.03 -0.56
CA GLY A 52 4.44 -2.16 -0.32
C GLY A 52 3.13 -2.90 -0.04
N SER A 53 2.92 -4.08 -0.63
CA SER A 53 1.73 -4.91 -0.42
C SER A 53 1.59 -5.44 1.01
N HIS A 54 2.66 -5.41 1.80
CA HIS A 54 2.63 -5.80 3.21
C HIS A 54 2.71 -4.57 4.12
N THR A 55 3.58 -3.60 3.79
CA THR A 55 3.79 -2.41 4.61
C THR A 55 2.54 -1.53 4.69
N PHE A 56 1.95 -1.16 3.55
CA PHE A 56 0.86 -0.18 3.54
C PHE A 56 -0.47 -0.72 4.06
N PRO A 57 -0.90 -1.97 3.74
CA PRO A 57 -2.08 -2.54 4.37
C PRO A 57 -1.93 -2.69 5.88
N THR A 58 -0.75 -3.09 6.37
CA THR A 58 -0.47 -3.16 7.81
C THR A 58 -0.61 -1.78 8.45
N ALA A 59 0.01 -0.75 7.86
CA ALA A 59 -0.10 0.63 8.36
C ALA A 59 -1.56 1.14 8.36
N ALA A 60 -2.33 0.82 7.33
CA ALA A 60 -3.75 1.16 7.24
C ALA A 60 -4.56 0.49 8.36
N ILE A 61 -4.38 -0.82 8.57
CA ILE A 61 -5.06 -1.57 9.63
C ILE A 61 -4.67 -1.05 11.01
N THR A 62 -3.36 -0.86 11.27
CA THR A 62 -2.86 -0.37 12.55
C THR A 62 -3.40 1.03 12.87
N SER A 63 -3.32 1.96 11.91
CA SER A 63 -3.83 3.32 12.11
C SER A 63 -5.35 3.35 12.31
N ALA A 64 -6.11 2.65 11.45
CA ALA A 64 -7.56 2.57 11.56
C ALA A 64 -8.01 1.95 12.89
N SER A 65 -7.36 0.88 13.34
CA SER A 65 -7.68 0.23 14.62
C SER A 65 -7.44 1.15 15.81
N GLY A 66 -6.33 1.89 15.81
CA GLY A 66 -6.08 2.88 16.86
C GLY A 66 -7.06 4.06 16.82
N PHE A 67 -7.48 4.50 15.63
CA PHE A 67 -8.55 5.52 15.52
C PHE A 67 -9.90 5.00 16.03
N VAL A 68 -10.26 3.74 15.77
CA VAL A 68 -11.46 3.12 16.38
C VAL A 68 -11.36 3.11 17.90
N TYR A 69 -10.21 2.74 18.46
CA TYR A 69 -9.98 2.77 19.91
C TYR A 69 -10.12 4.18 20.49
N LEU A 70 -9.60 5.20 19.79
CA LEU A 70 -9.70 6.60 20.22
C LEU A 70 -11.13 7.12 20.13
N ALA A 71 -11.87 6.73 19.09
CA ALA A 71 -13.30 7.03 19.00
C ALA A 71 -14.06 6.44 20.20
N TYR A 72 -13.83 5.15 20.49
CA TYR A 72 -14.42 4.47 21.64
C TYR A 72 -14.10 5.19 22.96
N SER A 73 -12.84 5.55 23.17
CA SER A 73 -12.35 6.20 24.38
C SER A 73 -12.85 7.65 24.55
N ALA A 74 -13.26 8.29 23.45
CA ALA A 74 -13.79 9.65 23.45
C ALA A 74 -15.31 9.72 23.70
N PHE A 75 -16.02 8.57 23.74
CA PHE A 75 -17.46 8.59 24.02
C PHE A 75 -17.73 8.99 25.48
N PRO A 76 -18.68 9.90 25.73
CA PRO A 76 -19.09 10.24 27.08
C PRO A 76 -19.82 9.06 27.74
N SER A 77 -19.26 8.55 28.84
CA SER A 77 -19.74 7.39 29.59
C SER A 77 -21.15 7.55 30.19
N SER A 78 -21.69 8.77 30.24
CA SER A 78 -22.98 9.08 30.85
C SER A 78 -24.11 9.39 29.85
N SER A 79 -23.88 9.29 28.53
CA SER A 79 -24.81 9.84 27.51
C SER A 79 -25.36 8.81 26.49
N ILE A 80 -25.12 7.51 26.70
CA ILE A 80 -25.55 6.45 25.76
C ILE A 80 -26.76 5.71 26.32
N ASN A 81 -27.90 6.38 26.38
CA ASN A 81 -29.14 5.77 26.88
C ASN A 81 -30.01 5.22 25.73
N THR A 82 -29.71 5.58 24.47
CA THR A 82 -30.41 5.12 23.27
C THR A 82 -29.47 4.93 22.08
N THR A 83 -29.86 4.10 21.10
CA THR A 83 -29.15 3.93 19.82
C THR A 83 -29.09 5.23 19.01
N SER A 84 -30.13 6.07 19.08
CA SER A 84 -30.15 7.40 18.45
C SER A 84 -29.08 8.33 19.02
N SER A 85 -28.95 8.40 20.34
CA SER A 85 -27.88 9.19 21.00
C SER A 85 -26.48 8.66 20.67
N LEU A 86 -26.32 7.34 20.50
CA LEU A 86 -25.05 6.75 20.08
C LEU A 86 -24.67 7.22 18.67
N ILE A 87 -25.61 7.14 17.71
CA ILE A 87 -25.37 7.57 16.32
C ILE A 87 -25.06 9.06 16.26
N GLN A 88 -25.79 9.91 17.02
CA GLN A 88 -25.51 11.34 17.04
C GLN A 88 -24.11 11.68 17.57
N HIS A 89 -23.65 11.00 18.63
CA HIS A 89 -22.29 11.18 19.16
C HIS A 89 -21.23 10.55 18.24
N ALA A 90 -21.54 9.44 17.57
CA ALA A 90 -20.66 8.84 16.57
C ALA A 90 -20.55 9.70 15.30
N ALA A 91 -21.53 10.57 15.03
CA ALA A 91 -21.54 11.45 13.87
C ALA A 91 -21.01 12.87 14.17
N LYS A 92 -20.76 13.22 15.43
CA LYS A 92 -20.39 14.59 15.84
C LYS A 92 -19.27 14.62 16.88
N GLY A 93 -18.48 15.69 16.86
CA GLY A 93 -17.41 15.91 17.84
C GLY A 93 -16.24 14.93 17.68
N LYS A 94 -15.45 14.78 18.74
CA LYS A 94 -14.21 13.97 18.75
C LYS A 94 -14.42 12.51 18.35
N PRO A 95 -15.45 11.77 18.85
CA PRO A 95 -15.64 10.38 18.47
C PRO A 95 -15.90 10.24 16.96
N GLY A 96 -16.72 11.11 16.39
CA GLY A 96 -17.02 11.08 14.95
C GLY A 96 -15.82 11.41 14.07
N LEU A 97 -14.96 12.34 14.48
CA LEU A 97 -13.72 12.63 13.75
C LEU A 97 -12.78 11.41 13.77
N TYR A 98 -12.61 10.74 14.90
CA TYR A 98 -11.81 9.51 14.96
C TYR A 98 -12.42 8.36 14.13
N LEU A 99 -13.75 8.21 14.11
CA LEU A 99 -14.39 7.23 13.23
C LEU A 99 -14.18 7.57 11.75
N ALA A 100 -14.33 8.84 11.37
CA ALA A 100 -14.04 9.29 10.01
C ALA A 100 -12.57 9.02 9.64
N ALA A 101 -11.62 9.29 10.55
CA ALA A 101 -10.21 8.98 10.37
C ALA A 101 -9.97 7.48 10.14
N ALA A 102 -10.64 6.61 10.92
CA ALA A 102 -10.53 5.17 10.76
C ALA A 102 -11.04 4.70 9.39
N VAL A 103 -12.21 5.19 8.96
CA VAL A 103 -12.81 4.85 7.66
C VAL A 103 -11.91 5.32 6.52
N LEU A 104 -11.42 6.55 6.58
CA LEU A 104 -10.53 7.12 5.56
C LEU A 104 -9.20 6.34 5.48
N SER A 105 -8.58 6.02 6.62
CA SER A 105 -7.36 5.19 6.65
C SER A 105 -7.58 3.80 6.05
N PHE A 106 -8.74 3.18 6.31
CA PHE A 106 -9.06 1.86 5.77
C PHE A 106 -9.52 1.90 4.30
N SER A 107 -9.93 3.07 3.79
CA SER A 107 -10.40 3.24 2.41
C SER A 107 -9.32 3.00 1.33
N ILE A 108 -8.06 2.75 1.72
CA ILE A 108 -7.06 2.17 0.81
C ILE A 108 -7.55 0.85 0.20
N ALA A 109 -8.29 0.02 0.95
CA ALA A 109 -8.74 -1.29 0.48
C ALA A 109 -9.58 -1.21 -0.81
N PRO A 110 -10.68 -0.41 -0.88
CA PRO A 110 -11.42 -0.24 -2.12
C PRO A 110 -10.61 0.46 -3.23
N VAL A 111 -9.69 1.37 -2.92
CA VAL A 111 -8.81 1.93 -3.98
C VAL A 111 -7.90 0.84 -4.55
N THR A 112 -7.40 -0.05 -3.69
CA THR A 112 -6.53 -1.17 -4.09
C THR A 112 -7.26 -2.15 -4.99
N SER A 113 -8.57 -2.40 -4.79
CA SER A 113 -9.32 -3.30 -5.66
C SER A 113 -9.35 -2.82 -7.12
N PHE A 114 -9.46 -1.50 -7.35
CA PHE A 114 -9.35 -0.92 -8.69
C PHE A 114 -7.94 -1.02 -9.29
N MET A 115 -6.91 -1.18 -8.47
CA MET A 115 -5.52 -1.35 -8.91
C MET A 115 -5.17 -2.78 -9.30
N ILE A 116 -5.89 -3.78 -8.78
CA ILE A 116 -5.57 -5.21 -8.97
C ILE A 116 -5.33 -5.55 -10.46
N PRO A 117 -6.19 -5.16 -11.42
CA PRO A 117 -5.96 -5.51 -12.82
C PRO A 117 -4.67 -4.92 -13.39
N THR A 118 -4.33 -3.68 -13.02
CA THR A 118 -3.11 -3.00 -13.51
C THR A 118 -1.86 -3.62 -12.88
N ASN A 119 -1.90 -3.91 -11.58
CA ASN A 119 -0.82 -4.59 -10.88
C ASN A 119 -0.57 -5.97 -11.49
N PHE A 120 -1.63 -6.72 -11.77
CA PHE A 120 -1.52 -8.08 -12.30
C PHE A 120 -0.98 -8.08 -13.73
N ALA A 121 -1.37 -7.11 -14.57
CA ALA A 121 -0.78 -6.94 -15.89
C ALA A 121 0.74 -6.63 -15.82
N LEU A 122 1.16 -5.76 -14.91
CA LEU A 122 2.59 -5.47 -14.70
C LEU A 122 3.35 -6.71 -14.20
N ILE A 123 2.79 -7.45 -13.24
CA ILE A 123 3.42 -8.66 -12.71
C ILE A 123 3.52 -9.73 -13.79
N GLN A 124 2.45 -9.94 -14.57
CA GLN A 124 2.45 -10.92 -15.66
C GLN A 124 3.53 -10.59 -16.69
N LYS A 125 3.65 -9.33 -17.11
CA LYS A 125 4.72 -8.91 -18.04
C LYS A 125 6.12 -9.07 -17.46
N ASN A 126 6.27 -8.84 -16.16
CA ASN A 126 7.54 -9.09 -15.49
C ASN A 126 7.91 -10.57 -15.62
N GLU A 127 6.98 -11.49 -15.31
CA GLU A 127 7.20 -12.93 -15.41
C GLU A 127 7.45 -13.38 -16.88
N GLU A 128 6.67 -12.89 -17.85
CA GLU A 128 6.83 -13.16 -19.30
C GLU A 128 8.21 -12.74 -19.86
N LEU A 129 8.87 -11.77 -19.23
CA LEU A 129 10.21 -11.34 -19.60
C LEU A 129 11.32 -12.10 -18.86
N GLY A 130 10.99 -13.02 -17.95
CA GLY A 130 11.95 -13.67 -17.05
C GLY A 130 12.37 -12.75 -15.90
N GLY A 131 11.48 -11.86 -15.50
CA GLY A 131 11.62 -11.00 -14.34
C GLY A 131 11.17 -11.68 -13.05
N SER A 132 11.78 -11.26 -11.96
CA SER A 132 11.52 -11.69 -10.60
C SER A 132 11.32 -10.44 -9.73
N ARG A 133 10.84 -10.65 -8.51
CA ARG A 133 10.63 -9.58 -7.54
C ARG A 133 11.88 -9.12 -6.80
N SER A 134 12.98 -9.82 -6.91
CA SER A 134 14.24 -9.48 -6.24
C SER A 134 15.42 -10.28 -6.79
N ALA A 135 16.64 -9.83 -6.52
CA ALA A 135 17.84 -10.57 -6.92
C ALA A 135 17.88 -11.97 -6.27
N ALA A 136 17.55 -12.08 -4.98
CA ALA A 136 17.52 -13.37 -4.28
C ALA A 136 16.45 -14.32 -4.84
N SER A 137 15.27 -13.80 -5.19
CA SER A 137 14.21 -14.59 -5.83
C SER A 137 14.62 -15.07 -7.22
N ALA A 138 15.34 -14.25 -7.99
CA ALA A 138 15.86 -14.64 -9.30
C ALA A 138 16.88 -15.78 -9.17
N GLU A 139 17.86 -15.65 -8.27
CA GLU A 139 18.87 -16.68 -8.01
C GLU A 139 18.25 -18.00 -7.51
N TYR A 140 17.26 -17.92 -6.61
CA TYR A 140 16.55 -19.09 -6.13
C TYR A 140 15.84 -19.84 -7.28
N ARG A 141 15.17 -19.11 -8.16
CA ARG A 141 14.43 -19.69 -9.29
C ARG A 141 15.36 -20.34 -10.30
N GLU A 142 16.49 -19.70 -10.60
CA GLU A 142 17.54 -20.27 -11.47
C GLU A 142 18.03 -21.62 -10.92
N LYS A 143 18.35 -21.68 -9.61
CA LYS A 143 18.78 -22.92 -8.95
C LYS A 143 17.70 -23.99 -8.90
N ALA A 144 16.44 -23.59 -8.72
CA ALA A 144 15.30 -24.49 -8.66
C ALA A 144 14.83 -24.98 -10.04
N GLY A 145 15.33 -24.40 -11.15
CA GLY A 145 14.81 -24.65 -12.49
C GLY A 145 13.34 -24.26 -12.65
N SER A 146 12.87 -23.29 -11.87
CA SER A 146 11.47 -22.88 -11.82
C SER A 146 11.12 -22.07 -13.07
N LYS A 147 9.95 -22.35 -13.67
CA LYS A 147 9.47 -21.68 -14.89
C LYS A 147 8.74 -20.36 -14.59
N GLU A 148 8.39 -19.65 -15.66
CA GLU A 148 7.45 -18.52 -15.66
C GLU A 148 6.21 -18.81 -14.80
N ARG A 149 5.79 -17.82 -14.01
CA ARG A 149 4.62 -17.91 -13.13
C ARG A 149 3.51 -17.00 -13.62
N SER A 150 2.28 -17.39 -13.33
CA SER A 150 1.15 -16.47 -13.42
C SER A 150 1.28 -15.32 -12.41
N ALA A 151 0.60 -14.20 -12.68
CA ALA A 151 0.54 -13.10 -11.71
C ALA A 151 0.07 -13.53 -10.31
N HIS A 152 -0.88 -14.45 -10.22
CA HIS A 152 -1.36 -15.00 -8.95
C HIS A 152 -0.26 -15.77 -8.20
N GLU A 153 0.42 -16.69 -8.87
CA GLU A 153 1.51 -17.48 -8.27
C GLU A 153 2.68 -16.59 -7.85
N SER A 154 2.99 -15.54 -8.64
CA SER A 154 4.02 -14.56 -8.30
C SER A 154 3.68 -13.79 -7.02
N VAL A 155 2.42 -13.40 -6.83
CA VAL A 155 1.98 -12.69 -5.62
C VAL A 155 1.99 -13.62 -4.40
N ASP A 156 1.42 -14.82 -4.54
CA ASP A 156 1.27 -15.80 -3.46
C ASP A 156 2.63 -16.27 -2.92
N SER A 157 3.68 -16.23 -3.74
CA SER A 157 5.06 -16.54 -3.32
C SER A 157 5.22 -17.95 -2.73
N LYS A 158 4.37 -18.88 -3.14
CA LYS A 158 4.56 -20.30 -2.83
C LYS A 158 5.89 -20.73 -3.45
N ASP A 159 6.73 -21.37 -2.66
CA ASP A 159 8.05 -21.85 -3.08
C ASP A 159 8.95 -20.74 -3.66
N ASP A 160 9.20 -19.70 -2.85
CA ASP A 160 10.11 -18.59 -3.16
C ASP A 160 10.80 -18.07 -1.88
N VAL A 161 11.78 -17.17 -2.03
CA VAL A 161 12.42 -16.50 -0.89
C VAL A 161 11.39 -15.72 -0.08
N SER A 162 11.53 -15.68 1.25
CA SER A 162 10.57 -15.00 2.12
C SER A 162 10.54 -13.49 1.88
N GLN A 163 9.36 -12.91 1.65
CA GLN A 163 9.22 -11.45 1.41
C GLN A 163 9.66 -10.60 2.61
N TRP A 164 9.58 -11.16 3.81
CA TRP A 164 9.93 -10.49 5.06
C TRP A 164 11.42 -10.56 5.38
N LYS A 165 12.10 -11.62 4.91
CA LYS A 165 13.52 -11.87 5.21
C LYS A 165 14.44 -11.53 4.04
N ASP A 166 13.88 -11.39 2.84
CA ASP A 166 14.62 -10.97 1.67
C ASP A 166 15.08 -9.51 1.88
N LEU A 167 16.40 -9.31 1.98
CA LEU A 167 17.04 -8.00 2.08
C LEU A 167 17.74 -7.61 0.76
N SER A 168 17.58 -8.42 -0.29
CA SER A 168 18.19 -8.15 -1.57
C SER A 168 17.52 -6.99 -2.30
N VAL A 169 18.29 -6.41 -3.21
CA VAL A 169 17.87 -5.35 -4.13
C VAL A 169 16.94 -5.90 -5.21
N PRO A 170 16.26 -5.04 -5.98
CA PRO A 170 15.55 -5.48 -7.18
C PRO A 170 16.49 -6.28 -8.11
N GLN A 171 15.94 -7.25 -8.85
CA GLN A 171 16.68 -7.84 -9.96
C GLN A 171 17.00 -6.72 -10.97
N GLU A 172 18.24 -6.65 -11.45
CA GLU A 172 18.71 -5.52 -12.27
C GLU A 172 17.97 -5.40 -13.60
N LYS A 173 17.68 -6.55 -14.22
CA LYS A 173 16.95 -6.67 -15.48
C LYS A 173 16.31 -8.04 -15.61
N THR A 174 15.28 -8.13 -16.43
CA THR A 174 14.67 -9.37 -16.89
C THR A 174 15.63 -10.17 -17.77
N GLU A 175 15.41 -11.49 -17.90
CA GLU A 175 16.22 -12.35 -18.76
C GLU A 175 16.13 -11.95 -20.24
N ARG A 176 14.91 -11.66 -20.70
CA ARG A 176 14.63 -11.20 -22.07
C ARG A 176 14.62 -9.67 -22.14
N LYS A 177 15.28 -9.11 -23.16
CA LYS A 177 15.15 -7.69 -23.49
C LYS A 177 13.74 -7.37 -23.99
N SER A 178 13.22 -6.24 -23.56
CA SER A 178 11.95 -5.71 -24.04
C SER A 178 12.08 -5.08 -25.42
N SER A 179 11.00 -5.17 -26.19
CA SER A 179 10.78 -4.44 -27.43
C SER A 179 10.18 -3.05 -27.17
N LYS A 180 10.22 -2.17 -28.18
CA LYS A 180 9.61 -0.83 -28.07
C LYS A 180 8.10 -0.87 -27.80
N ALA A 181 7.41 -1.89 -28.30
CA ALA A 181 5.98 -2.07 -28.08
C ALA A 181 5.69 -2.43 -26.61
N GLU A 182 6.46 -3.36 -26.05
CA GLU A 182 6.38 -3.74 -24.63
C GLU A 182 6.77 -2.55 -23.73
N ASP A 183 7.81 -1.79 -24.09
CA ASP A 183 8.22 -0.59 -23.35
C ASP A 183 7.09 0.45 -23.29
N LYS A 184 6.37 0.67 -24.39
CA LYS A 184 5.23 1.60 -24.44
C LYS A 184 4.08 1.10 -23.58
N GLU A 185 3.72 -0.16 -23.71
CA GLU A 185 2.63 -0.77 -22.95
C GLU A 185 2.89 -0.74 -21.44
N VAL A 186 4.12 -1.09 -21.02
CA VAL A 186 4.52 -1.00 -19.61
C VAL A 186 4.50 0.43 -19.11
N ASN A 187 4.91 1.41 -19.92
CA ASN A 187 4.82 2.82 -19.55
C ASN A 187 3.37 3.27 -19.28
N GLU A 188 2.42 2.88 -20.11
CA GLU A 188 0.99 3.17 -19.92
C GLU A 188 0.44 2.51 -18.64
N LEU A 189 0.85 1.26 -18.37
CA LEU A 189 0.49 0.56 -17.14
C LEU A 189 1.08 1.23 -15.89
N LEU A 190 2.35 1.66 -15.95
CA LEU A 190 3.02 2.38 -14.86
C LEU A 190 2.37 3.74 -14.59
N ASP A 191 1.96 4.47 -15.62
CA ASP A 191 1.26 5.76 -15.47
C ASP A 191 -0.07 5.56 -14.75
N LYS A 192 -0.84 4.55 -15.19
CA LYS A 192 -2.09 4.16 -14.52
C LYS A 192 -1.86 3.73 -13.07
N PHE A 193 -0.83 2.93 -12.83
CA PHE A 193 -0.43 2.52 -11.48
C PHE A 193 -0.14 3.75 -10.60
N GLY A 194 0.70 4.67 -11.06
CA GLY A 194 1.07 5.87 -10.30
C GLY A 194 -0.14 6.73 -9.93
N LYS A 195 -1.07 6.94 -10.88
CA LYS A 195 -2.32 7.68 -10.64
C LYS A 195 -3.20 7.00 -9.59
N LEU A 196 -3.43 5.70 -9.70
CA LEU A 196 -4.25 4.97 -8.74
C LEU A 196 -3.57 4.86 -7.36
N ASN A 197 -2.26 4.71 -7.33
CA ASN A 197 -1.49 4.67 -6.10
C ASN A 197 -1.51 6.03 -5.39
N MET A 198 -1.52 7.15 -6.13
CA MET A 198 -1.72 8.48 -5.55
C MET A 198 -3.08 8.61 -4.84
N LEU A 199 -4.16 8.02 -5.38
CA LEU A 199 -5.45 8.00 -4.69
C LEU A 199 -5.37 7.27 -3.34
N ARG A 200 -4.55 6.22 -3.23
CA ARG A 200 -4.31 5.54 -1.94
C ARG A 200 -3.59 6.46 -0.97
N ALA A 201 -2.61 7.24 -1.42
CA ALA A 201 -1.90 8.20 -0.59
C ALA A 201 -2.87 9.24 -0.03
N VAL A 202 -3.70 9.83 -0.90
CA VAL A 202 -4.72 10.82 -0.49
C VAL A 202 -5.70 10.21 0.51
N ALA A 203 -6.16 8.97 0.29
CA ALA A 203 -7.11 8.28 1.16
C ALA A 203 -6.59 8.16 2.61
N ILE A 204 -5.41 7.54 2.80
CA ILE A 204 -4.84 7.37 4.15
C ILE A 204 -4.30 8.68 4.75
N GLY A 205 -3.77 9.58 3.92
CA GLY A 205 -3.32 10.90 4.35
C GLY A 205 -4.48 11.72 4.91
N SER A 206 -5.64 11.67 4.27
CA SER A 206 -6.87 12.30 4.77
C SER A 206 -7.27 11.72 6.13
N GLY A 207 -7.17 10.39 6.31
CA GLY A 207 -7.39 9.75 7.61
C GLY A 207 -6.44 10.27 8.69
N GLY A 208 -5.15 10.40 8.39
CA GLY A 208 -4.15 10.99 9.29
C GLY A 208 -4.45 12.44 9.66
N ILE A 209 -4.83 13.28 8.69
CA ILE A 209 -5.19 14.69 8.92
C ILE A 209 -6.45 14.80 9.78
N VAL A 210 -7.49 14.05 9.48
CA VAL A 210 -8.74 14.06 10.28
C VAL A 210 -8.48 13.55 11.70
N GLY A 211 -7.64 12.53 11.86
CA GLY A 211 -7.22 12.04 13.17
C GLY A 211 -6.44 13.09 13.98
N LEU A 212 -5.60 13.88 13.32
CA LEU A 212 -4.91 15.01 13.93
C LEU A 212 -5.90 16.12 14.35
N MET A 213 -6.85 16.47 13.48
CA MET A 213 -7.91 17.43 13.84
C MET A 213 -8.70 16.97 15.07
N ALA A 214 -9.03 15.67 15.17
CA ALA A 214 -9.70 15.11 16.33
C ALA A 214 -8.88 15.23 17.63
N ALA A 215 -7.56 15.07 17.54
CA ALA A 215 -6.65 15.18 18.68
C ALA A 215 -6.48 16.62 19.18
N LEU A 216 -6.62 17.61 18.27
CA LEU A 216 -6.48 19.04 18.57
C LEU A 216 -7.79 19.71 18.99
N ALA A 217 -8.94 19.10 18.70
CA ALA A 217 -10.26 19.60 19.07
C ALA A 217 -10.54 19.50 20.58
#